data_AF-A0A0D9VG16-F1
#
_entry.id   AF-A0A0D9VG16-F1
#
_cell.length_a   1.000
_cell.length_b   1.000
_cell.length_c   1.000
_cell.angle_alpha   90.00
_cell.angle_beta   90.00
_cell.angle_gamma   90.00
#
_symmetry.space_group_name_H-M   'P 1'
#
loop_
_entity.id
_entity.type
_entity.pdbx_description
1 polymer ?
#
loop_
_entity_poly.entity_id
_entity_poly.type
_entity_poly.pdbx_seq_one_letter_code
_entity_poly.pdbx_strand_id
1 'polypeptide(L)'
;MVFSVAGSPRFRVYDVDFGFGRPAKVEVVSVSRTSAMSVAEDRSGEGGVEVGIALPPERMERFTRCLADAIAWLSSPERNYRR
;
A
#
# COMPACT_ATOMS: atom_id res chain seq x y z
N MET A 1 12.98 8.41 15.67
CA MET A 1 11.57 8.30 15.23
C MET A 1 11.46 7.03 14.40
N VAL A 2 10.64 6.06 14.82
CA VAL A 2 10.51 4.76 14.14
C VAL A 2 9.24 4.80 13.29
N PHE A 3 9.37 4.56 11.99
CA PHE A 3 8.22 4.35 11.11
C PHE A 3 7.94 2.85 11.05
N SER A 4 6.72 2.44 11.38
CA SER A 4 6.37 1.02 11.55
C SER A 4 5.44 0.53 10.43
N VAL A 5 5.43 -0.77 10.20
CA VAL A 5 4.55 -1.41 9.23
C VAL A 5 3.58 -2.31 9.96
N ALA A 6 2.28 -2.14 9.68
CA ALA A 6 1.22 -2.99 10.17
C ALA A 6 0.71 -3.89 9.04
N GLY A 7 0.51 -5.17 9.32
CA GLY A 7 0.00 -6.13 8.35
C GLY A 7 1.07 -6.84 7.52
N SER A 8 0.61 -7.75 6.67
CA SER A 8 1.45 -8.52 5.75
C SER A 8 0.58 -8.96 4.57
N PRO A 9 1.11 -8.96 3.33
CA PRO A 9 0.45 -9.59 2.19
C PRO A 9 0.17 -11.09 2.40
N ARG A 10 0.83 -11.72 3.39
CA ARG A 10 0.58 -13.13 3.73
C ARG A 10 -0.65 -13.36 4.60
N PHE A 11 -1.28 -12.31 5.11
CA PHE A 11 -2.44 -12.46 6.01
C PHE A 11 -3.73 -12.83 5.29
N ARG A 12 -3.74 -12.75 3.95
CA ARG A 12 -4.89 -13.19 3.14
C ARG A 12 -6.22 -12.54 3.53
N VAL A 13 -6.17 -11.25 3.89
CA VAL A 13 -7.32 -10.53 4.46
C VAL A 13 -8.49 -10.37 3.47
N TYR A 14 -8.22 -10.44 2.16
CA TYR A 14 -9.27 -10.42 1.15
C TYR A 14 -9.93 -11.79 0.91
N ASP A 15 -9.45 -12.85 1.56
CA ASP A 15 -10.03 -14.21 1.45
C ASP A 15 -11.09 -14.50 2.53
N VAL A 16 -11.36 -13.54 3.42
CA VAL A 16 -12.42 -13.66 4.43
C VAL A 16 -13.80 -13.52 3.78
N ASP A 17 -14.61 -14.58 3.82
CA ASP A 17 -15.99 -14.57 3.33
C ASP A 17 -16.95 -14.95 4.47
N PHE A 18 -17.85 -14.01 4.81
CA PHE A 18 -18.91 -14.22 5.81
C PHE A 18 -20.22 -14.73 5.21
N GLY A 19 -20.22 -15.14 3.94
CA GLY A 19 -21.42 -15.54 3.17
C GLY A 19 -21.98 -14.44 2.27
N PHE A 20 -21.29 -13.29 2.18
CA PHE A 20 -21.65 -12.15 1.33
C PHE A 20 -20.64 -11.91 0.19
N GLY A 21 -19.65 -12.79 0.05
CA GLY A 21 -18.54 -12.63 -0.88
C GLY A 21 -17.35 -11.90 -0.27
N ARG A 22 -16.28 -11.79 -1.06
CA ARG A 22 -14.98 -11.24 -0.62
C ARG A 22 -15.04 -9.74 -0.28
N PRO A 23 -14.32 -9.27 0.74
CA PRO A 23 -14.45 -7.90 1.28
C PRO A 23 -14.10 -6.87 0.21
N ALA A 24 -14.92 -5.83 0.02
CA ALA A 24 -14.72 -4.77 -0.97
C ALA A 24 -13.35 -4.05 -0.84
N LYS A 25 -12.95 -3.79 0.40
CA LYS A 25 -11.73 -3.06 0.77
C LYS A 25 -11.33 -3.40 2.20
N VAL A 26 -10.02 -3.47 2.49
CA VAL A 26 -9.47 -3.67 3.84
C VAL A 26 -8.64 -2.47 4.26
N GLU A 27 -8.88 -1.94 5.46
CA GLU A 27 -8.16 -0.78 6.02
C GLU A 27 -7.73 -1.08 7.46
N VAL A 28 -6.46 -0.86 7.76
CA VAL A 28 -5.93 -1.03 9.12
C VAL A 28 -5.99 0.31 9.85
N VAL A 29 -7.11 0.58 10.52
CA VAL A 29 -7.40 1.92 11.09
C VAL A 29 -6.38 2.38 12.14
N SER A 30 -5.68 1.45 12.82
CA SER A 30 -4.69 1.77 13.85
C SER A 30 -3.46 2.52 13.33
N VAL A 31 -3.18 2.46 12.01
CA VAL A 31 -2.03 3.15 11.39
C VAL A 31 -2.19 4.68 11.41
N SER A 32 -3.43 5.16 11.48
CA SER A 32 -3.75 6.59 11.55
C SER A 32 -3.21 7.30 12.81
N ARG A 33 -3.00 6.55 13.90
CA ARG A 33 -2.59 7.10 15.20
C ARG A 33 -1.12 6.85 15.57
N THR A 34 -0.41 6.02 14.80
CA THR A 34 0.87 5.43 15.24
C THR A 34 2.04 5.69 14.30
N SER A 35 1.90 6.61 13.33
CA SER A 35 2.94 6.85 12.31
C SER A 35 3.38 5.55 11.64
N ALA A 36 2.41 4.76 11.19
CA ALA A 36 2.62 3.48 10.54
C ALA A 36 1.99 3.47 9.14
N MET A 37 2.42 2.52 8.31
CA MET A 37 1.72 2.16 7.07
C MET A 37 1.12 0.76 7.19
N SER A 38 -0.02 0.53 6.55
CA SER A 38 -0.60 -0.80 6.39
C SER A 38 -0.09 -1.45 5.12
N VAL A 39 0.08 -2.76 5.15
CA VAL A 39 0.41 -3.55 3.97
C VAL A 39 -0.48 -4.78 3.92
N ALA A 40 -1.14 -4.98 2.79
CA ALA A 40 -2.01 -6.12 2.48
C ALA A 40 -1.73 -6.63 1.07
N GLU A 41 -2.27 -7.79 0.73
CA GLU A 41 -2.28 -8.27 -0.65
C GLU A 41 -3.26 -7.45 -1.48
N ASP A 42 -3.04 -7.41 -2.80
CA ASP A 42 -4.04 -6.90 -3.73
C ASP A 42 -5.25 -7.84 -3.81
N ARG A 43 -6.45 -7.24 -3.77
CA ARG A 43 -7.73 -7.93 -3.95
C ARG A 43 -7.76 -8.84 -5.20
N SER A 44 -7.11 -8.43 -6.29
CA SER A 44 -7.12 -9.16 -7.56
C SER A 44 -6.49 -10.55 -7.46
N GLY A 45 -5.56 -10.76 -6.50
CA GLY A 45 -4.78 -11.99 -6.39
C GLY A 45 -3.69 -12.12 -7.45
N GLU A 46 -3.45 -11.12 -8.29
CA GLU A 46 -2.44 -11.14 -9.38
C GLU A 46 -1.00 -10.87 -8.88
N GLY A 47 -0.75 -11.05 -7.58
CA GLY A 47 0.56 -10.82 -6.96
C GLY A 47 0.85 -9.35 -6.63
N GLY A 48 -0.14 -8.47 -6.71
CA GLY A 48 -0.06 -7.08 -6.27
C GLY A 48 -0.02 -6.92 -4.74
N VAL A 49 0.35 -5.72 -4.29
CA VAL A 49 0.40 -5.34 -2.87
C VAL A 49 -0.35 -4.02 -2.69
N GLU A 50 -1.24 -3.98 -1.70
CA GLU A 50 -1.90 -2.76 -1.26
C GLU A 50 -1.17 -2.15 -0.06
N VAL A 51 -0.92 -0.84 -0.11
CA VAL A 51 -0.29 -0.08 0.97
C VAL A 51 -1.19 1.07 1.37
N GLY A 52 -1.57 1.12 2.65
CA GLY A 52 -2.35 2.23 3.21
C GLY A 52 -1.49 3.14 4.06
N ILE A 53 -1.58 4.45 3.82
CA ILE A 53 -0.86 5.47 4.60
C ILE A 53 -1.80 6.61 4.94
N ALA A 54 -1.74 7.08 6.20
CA ALA A 54 -2.54 8.20 6.67
C ALA A 54 -1.61 9.38 7.01
N LEU A 55 -1.77 10.48 6.29
CA LEU A 55 -0.98 11.71 6.45
C LEU A 55 -1.91 12.94 6.44
N PRO A 56 -1.52 14.05 7.08
CA PRO A 56 -2.18 15.34 6.87
C PRO A 56 -2.23 15.74 5.38
N PRO A 57 -3.25 16.48 4.92
CA PRO A 57 -3.48 16.77 3.50
C PRO A 57 -2.24 17.29 2.75
N GLU A 58 -1.56 18.30 3.31
CA GLU A 58 -0.35 18.90 2.71
C GLU A 58 0.80 17.89 2.51
N ARG A 59 0.92 16.92 3.42
CA ARG A 59 1.93 15.86 3.33
C ARG A 59 1.51 14.76 2.37
N MET A 60 0.22 14.45 2.32
CA MET A 60 -0.32 13.49 1.35
C MET A 60 -0.12 13.97 -0.08
N GLU A 61 -0.32 15.26 -0.38
CA GLU A 61 -0.05 15.81 -1.70
C GLU A 61 1.40 15.63 -2.14
N ARG A 62 2.35 15.91 -1.24
CA ARG A 62 3.78 15.71 -1.50
C ARG A 62 4.09 14.23 -1.70
N PHE A 63 3.55 13.36 -0.85
CA PHE A 63 3.72 11.91 -0.96
C PHE A 63 3.23 11.40 -2.32
N THR A 64 2.04 11.80 -2.77
CA THR A 64 1.48 11.38 -4.06
C THR A 64 2.37 11.79 -5.23
N ARG A 65 2.91 13.01 -5.23
CA ARG A 65 3.85 13.46 -6.27
C ARG A 65 5.12 12.61 -6.29
N CYS A 66 5.76 12.42 -5.14
CA CYS A 66 6.98 11.61 -5.04
C CYS A 66 6.74 10.15 -5.44
N LEU A 67 5.59 9.57 -5.08
CA LEU A 67 5.23 8.21 -5.44
C LEU A 67 5.03 8.08 -6.95
N ALA A 68 4.33 9.02 -7.57
CA ALA A 68 4.12 9.05 -9.02
C ALA A 68 5.45 9.17 -9.78
N ASP A 69 6.33 10.08 -9.35
CA ASP A 69 7.66 10.26 -9.96
C ASP A 69 8.52 9.01 -9.84
N ALA A 70 8.50 8.35 -8.67
CA ALA A 70 9.23 7.11 -8.44
C ALA A 70 8.72 5.96 -9.32
N ILE A 71 7.39 5.85 -9.50
CA ILE A 71 6.78 4.85 -10.38
C ILE A 71 7.12 5.14 -11.85
N ALA A 72 7.02 6.39 -12.29
CA ALA A 72 7.38 6.78 -13.64
C ALA A 72 8.87 6.49 -13.92
N TRP A 73 9.74 6.78 -12.96
CA TRP A 73 11.14 6.40 -13.02
C TRP A 73 11.29 4.87 -13.08
N LEU A 74 10.52 4.10 -12.30
CA LEU A 74 10.47 2.62 -12.33
C LEU A 74 10.19 2.06 -13.71
N SER A 75 9.23 2.67 -14.40
CA SER A 75 8.81 2.27 -15.74
C SER A 75 9.69 2.82 -16.87
N SER A 76 10.71 3.63 -16.56
CA SER A 76 11.57 4.24 -17.59
C SER A 76 12.59 3.25 -18.16
N PRO A 77 12.76 3.18 -19.50
CA PRO A 77 13.66 2.23 -20.16
C PRO A 77 15.13 2.41 -19.80
N GLU A 78 15.53 3.63 -19.42
CA GLU A 78 16.88 4.02 -18.96
C GLU A 78 17.37 3.18 -17.76
N ARG A 79 16.45 2.60 -16.96
CA ARG A 79 16.79 1.75 -15.82
C ARG A 79 17.46 0.43 -16.25
N ASN A 80 17.07 -0.13 -17.40
CA ASN A 80 17.58 -1.43 -17.84
C ASN A 80 19.06 -1.42 -18.26
N TYR A 81 19.67 -0.24 -18.40
CA TYR A 81 21.07 -0.09 -18.82
C TYR A 81 22.07 -0.03 -17.65
N ARG A 82 21.61 0.09 -16.40
CA ARG A 82 22.46 0.21 -15.20
C ARG A 82 22.47 -1.04 -14.30
N ARG A 83 22.05 -2.19 -14.81
CA ARG A 83 22.15 -3.48 -14.12
C ARG A 83 23.16 -4.40 -14.80
#